data_AF-A0A2A4XHK7-F1
#
_entry.id   AF-A0A2A4XHK7-F1
#
_cell.length_a   1.000
_cell.length_b   1.000
_cell.length_c   1.000
_cell.angle_alpha   90.00
_cell.angle_beta   90.00
_cell.angle_gamma   90.00
#
_symmetry.space_group_name_H-M   'P 1'
#
loop_
_entity.id
_entity.type
_entity.pdbx_description
1 polymer ?
#
loop_
_entity_poly.entity_id
_entity_poly.type
_entity_poly.pdbx_seq_one_letter_code
_entity_poly.pdbx_strand_id
1 'polypeptide(L)'
;MYDRNLTQVLRLTAEMENRAADGEWGVVQELDAARLVEMEKLSYDDGNDAKDKSAVLACLLQSNRTIATLAREAKSKLQLERQQLLQGKQATGSYQQIQGNA
;
A
#
# COMPACT_ATOMS: atom_id res chain seq x y z
N MET A 1 16.58 -21.84 -13.76
CA MET A 1 15.13 -21.96 -13.50
C MET A 1 14.87 -21.10 -12.27
N TYR A 2 14.07 -20.04 -12.37
CA TYR A 2 13.84 -19.16 -11.21
C TYR A 2 13.21 -19.95 -10.07
N ASP A 3 13.69 -19.69 -8.86
CA ASP A 3 13.10 -20.22 -7.63
C ASP A 3 11.62 -19.83 -7.56
N ARG A 4 10.79 -20.83 -7.27
CA ARG A 4 9.33 -20.72 -7.25
C ARG A 4 8.88 -19.69 -6.22
N ASN A 5 9.55 -19.63 -5.07
CA ASN A 5 9.23 -18.69 -4.00
C ASN A 5 9.60 -17.26 -4.43
N LEU A 6 10.73 -17.09 -5.11
CA LEU A 6 11.19 -15.78 -5.60
C LEU A 6 10.25 -15.21 -6.65
N THR A 7 9.81 -16.06 -7.57
CA THR A 7 8.83 -15.72 -8.59
C THR A 7 7.49 -15.31 -7.95
N GLN A 8 7.08 -16.02 -6.90
CA GLN A 8 5.84 -15.71 -6.18
C GLN A 8 5.93 -14.36 -5.45
N VAL A 9 7.05 -14.07 -4.77
CA VAL A 9 7.26 -12.78 -4.08
C VAL A 9 7.22 -11.61 -5.07
N LEU A 10 7.85 -11.75 -6.23
CA LEU A 10 7.80 -10.75 -7.30
C LEU A 10 6.36 -10.53 -7.81
N ARG A 11 5.63 -11.62 -8.07
CA ARG A 11 4.24 -11.54 -8.54
C ARG A 11 3.33 -10.83 -7.53
N LEU A 12 3.45 -11.20 -6.25
CA LEU A 12 2.67 -10.57 -5.18
C LEU A 12 3.00 -9.09 -5.05
N THR A 13 4.29 -8.73 -5.17
CA THR A 13 4.72 -7.33 -5.09
C THR A 13 4.19 -6.49 -6.26
N ALA A 14 4.21 -7.02 -7.48
CA ALA A 14 3.64 -6.33 -8.64
C ALA A 14 2.12 -6.14 -8.50
N GLU A 15 1.41 -7.16 -7.98
CA GLU A 15 -0.03 -7.03 -7.72
C GLU A 15 -0.31 -5.99 -6.63
N MET A 16 0.48 -5.96 -5.55
CA MET A 16 0.35 -4.93 -4.51
C MET A 16 0.50 -3.51 -5.08
N GLU A 17 1.43 -3.31 -6.01
CA GLU A 17 1.64 -2.02 -6.67
C GLU A 17 0.43 -1.58 -7.49
N ASN A 18 -0.17 -2.50 -8.27
CA ASN A 18 -1.39 -2.25 -9.01
C ASN A 18 -2.56 -1.89 -8.07
N ARG A 19 -2.79 -2.69 -7.02
CA ARG A 19 -3.87 -2.49 -6.05
C ARG A 19 -3.71 -1.18 -5.26
N ALA A 20 -2.46 -0.81 -4.97
CA ALA A 20 -2.15 0.47 -4.33
C ALA A 20 -2.48 1.66 -5.24
N ALA A 21 -2.24 1.53 -6.56
CA ALA A 21 -2.59 2.56 -7.54
C ALA A 21 -4.13 2.74 -7.64
N ASP A 22 -4.89 1.66 -7.51
CA ASP A 22 -6.36 1.67 -7.49
C ASP A 22 -6.94 2.09 -6.12
N GLY A 23 -6.10 2.25 -5.09
CA GLY A 23 -6.53 2.62 -3.73
C GLY A 23 -7.18 1.47 -2.95
N GLU A 24 -7.04 0.22 -3.40
CA GLU A 24 -7.57 -0.98 -2.77
C GLU A 24 -6.70 -1.44 -1.57
N TRP A 25 -6.53 -0.57 -0.57
CA TRP A 25 -5.59 -0.77 0.54
C TRP A 25 -5.87 -2.01 1.40
N GLY A 26 -7.13 -2.48 1.47
CA GLY A 26 -7.46 -3.74 2.12
C GLY A 26 -6.84 -4.94 1.40
N VAL A 27 -6.90 -4.95 0.07
CA VAL A 27 -6.30 -6.00 -0.77
C VAL A 27 -4.77 -5.92 -0.68
N VAL A 28 -4.19 -4.71 -0.65
CA VAL A 28 -2.74 -4.53 -0.46
C VAL A 28 -2.25 -5.16 0.84
N GLN A 29 -3.03 -5.08 1.93
CA GLN A 29 -2.69 -5.71 3.22
C GLN A 29 -2.73 -7.24 3.16
N GLU A 30 -3.76 -7.81 2.51
CA GLU A 30 -3.87 -9.27 2.33
C GLU A 30 -2.71 -9.81 1.49
N LEU A 31 -2.36 -9.10 0.42
CA LEU A 31 -1.24 -9.46 -0.45
C LEU A 31 0.12 -9.32 0.27
N ASP A 32 0.30 -8.32 1.13
CA ASP A 32 1.51 -8.18 1.94
C ASP A 32 1.69 -9.35 2.90
N ALA A 33 0.61 -9.76 3.58
CA ALA A 33 0.63 -10.93 4.45
C ALA A 33 1.02 -12.20 3.69
N ALA A 34 0.44 -12.42 2.49
CA ALA A 34 0.82 -13.53 1.62
C ALA A 34 2.28 -13.44 1.16
N ARG A 35 2.76 -12.23 0.85
CA ARG A 35 4.15 -11.99 0.42
C ARG A 35 5.16 -12.30 1.52
N LEU A 36 4.86 -11.92 2.77
CA LEU A 36 5.72 -12.20 3.92
C LEU A 36 5.94 -13.71 4.10
N VAL A 37 4.89 -14.52 3.99
CA VAL A 37 4.99 -15.99 4.06
C VAL A 37 5.92 -16.55 2.97
N GLU A 38 5.88 -16.01 1.76
CA GLU A 38 6.75 -16.44 0.67
C GLU A 38 8.20 -15.94 0.83
N MET A 39 8.39 -14.76 1.41
CA MET A 39 9.72 -14.24 1.76
C MET A 39 10.39 -15.05 2.87
N GLU A 40 9.63 -15.54 3.85
CA GLU A 40 10.17 -16.45 4.88
C GLU A 40 10.73 -17.73 4.25
N LYS A 41 10.03 -18.32 3.28
CA LYS A 41 10.50 -19.53 2.57
C LYS A 41 11.81 -19.31 1.83
N LEU A 42 12.03 -18.10 1.28
CA LEU A 42 13.28 -17.72 0.63
C LEU A 42 14.47 -17.62 1.60
N SER A 43 14.22 -17.35 2.88
CA SER A 43 15.28 -17.27 3.89
C SER A 43 15.89 -18.63 4.24
N TYR A 44 15.18 -19.72 3.92
CA TYR A 44 15.61 -21.10 4.17
C TYR A 44 16.18 -21.81 2.93
N ASP A 45 16.15 -21.16 1.75
CA ASP A 45 16.61 -21.76 0.50
C ASP A 45 18.09 -21.40 0.22
N ASP A 46 18.97 -22.33 0.59
CA ASP A 46 20.44 -22.17 0.61
C ASP A 46 21.09 -22.24 -0.79
N GLY A 47 20.29 -22.37 -1.86
CA GLY A 47 20.74 -22.84 -3.17
C GLY A 47 20.86 -21.82 -4.31
N ASN A 48 20.63 -20.52 -4.10
CA ASN A 48 20.53 -19.56 -5.22
C ASN A 48 21.62 -18.48 -5.25
N ASP A 49 22.17 -18.29 -6.47
CA ASP A 49 23.25 -17.38 -6.85
C ASP A 49 23.02 -15.94 -6.36
N ALA A 50 24.01 -15.37 -5.67
CA ALA A 50 23.91 -14.05 -5.02
C ALA A 50 23.59 -12.89 -6.01
N LYS A 51 23.93 -13.07 -7.29
CA LYS A 51 23.71 -12.08 -8.34
C LYS A 51 22.23 -11.94 -8.74
N ASP A 52 21.51 -13.06 -8.84
CA ASP A 52 20.08 -13.07 -9.14
C ASP A 52 19.26 -12.56 -7.96
N LYS A 53 19.70 -12.87 -6.73
CA LYS A 53 19.13 -12.31 -5.50
C LYS A 53 19.26 -10.78 -5.45
N SER A 54 20.38 -10.21 -5.90
CA SER A 54 20.61 -8.75 -5.92
C SER A 54 19.66 -7.99 -6.86
N ALA A 55 19.49 -8.48 -8.09
CA ALA A 55 18.57 -7.86 -9.05
C ALA A 55 17.11 -7.92 -8.57
N VAL A 56 16.71 -9.03 -7.95
CA VAL A 56 15.37 -9.17 -7.39
C VAL A 56 15.17 -8.29 -6.16
N LEU A 57 16.15 -8.19 -5.26
CA LEU A 57 16.09 -7.27 -4.13
C LEU A 57 15.93 -5.81 -4.59
N ALA A 58 16.63 -5.40 -5.65
CA ALA A 58 16.46 -4.07 -6.22
C ALA A 58 15.03 -3.82 -6.73
N CYS A 59 14.44 -4.81 -7.42
CA CYS A 59 13.04 -4.75 -7.88
C CYS A 59 12.06 -4.63 -6.70
N LEU A 60 12.23 -5.45 -5.67
CA LEU A 60 11.38 -5.42 -4.47
C LEU A 60 11.50 -4.09 -3.71
N LEU A 61 12.72 -3.56 -3.56
CA LEU A 61 12.95 -2.25 -2.94
C LEU A 61 12.26 -1.13 -3.71
N GLN A 62 12.34 -1.16 -5.04
CA GLN A 62 11.71 -0.15 -5.89
C GLN A 62 10.18 -0.20 -5.79
N SER A 63 9.56 -1.37 -5.94
CA SER A 63 8.10 -1.49 -5.80
C SER A 63 7.61 -1.14 -4.40
N ASN A 64 8.34 -1.52 -3.34
CA ASN A 64 8.02 -1.09 -1.97
C ASN A 64 8.07 0.43 -1.82
N ARG A 65 9.02 1.10 -2.48
CA ARG A 65 9.11 2.56 -2.50
C ARG A 65 7.91 3.19 -3.22
N THR A 66 7.47 2.60 -4.34
CA THR A 66 6.25 3.04 -5.05
C THR A 66 5.02 2.91 -4.16
N ILE A 67 4.79 1.73 -3.58
CA ILE A 67 3.65 1.46 -2.68
C ILE A 67 3.66 2.43 -1.49
N ALA A 68 4.81 2.65 -0.87
CA ALA A 68 4.93 3.59 0.25
C ALA A 68 4.63 5.05 -0.16
N THR A 69 4.95 5.43 -1.39
CA THR A 69 4.64 6.75 -1.94
C THR A 69 3.14 6.90 -2.14
N LEU A 70 2.50 5.92 -2.79
CA LEU A 70 1.04 5.88 -2.98
C LEU A 70 0.29 5.93 -1.64
N ALA A 71 0.79 5.21 -0.62
CA ALA A 71 0.18 5.22 0.71
C ALA A 71 0.24 6.60 1.38
N ARG A 72 1.34 7.34 1.20
CA ARG A 72 1.47 8.72 1.71
C ARG A 72 0.53 9.67 0.98
N GLU A 73 0.41 9.53 -0.33
CA GLU A 73 -0.51 10.33 -1.14
C GLU A 73 -1.97 10.08 -0.75
N ALA A 74 -2.37 8.82 -0.59
CA ALA A 74 -3.70 8.45 -0.12
C ALA A 74 -3.98 9.01 1.28
N LYS A 75 -3.01 8.91 2.21
CA LYS A 75 -3.12 9.51 3.55
C LYS A 75 -3.32 11.02 3.49
N SER A 76 -2.55 11.72 2.65
CA SER A 76 -2.67 13.17 2.48
C SER A 76 -4.05 13.58 1.95
N LYS A 77 -4.57 12.87 0.94
CA LYS A 77 -5.93 13.08 0.40
C LYS A 77 -7.00 12.88 1.47
N LEU A 78 -6.94 11.78 2.22
CA LEU A 78 -7.88 11.50 3.31
C LEU A 78 -7.83 12.56 4.42
N GLN A 79 -6.65 13.11 4.73
CA GLN A 79 -6.52 14.19 5.70
C GLN A 79 -7.19 15.48 5.22
N LEU A 80 -7.02 15.81 3.93
CA LEU A 80 -7.67 16.96 3.31
C LEU A 80 -9.20 16.81 3.30
N GLU A 81 -9.70 15.66 2.83
CA GLU A 81 -11.14 15.36 2.81
C GLU A 81 -11.75 15.41 4.21
N ARG A 82 -11.05 14.88 5.22
CA ARG A 82 -11.47 14.98 6.62
C ARG A 82 -11.56 16.42 7.10
N GLN A 83 -10.60 17.27 6.74
CA GLN A 83 -10.63 18.69 7.11
C GLN A 83 -11.81 19.41 6.45
N GLN A 84 -12.06 19.15 5.17
CA GLN A 84 -13.20 19.71 4.43
C GLN A 84 -14.54 19.24 5.04
N LEU A 85 -14.64 17.97 5.43
CA LEU A 85 -15.82 17.45 6.10
C LEU A 85 -16.08 18.14 7.45
N LEU A 86 -15.03 18.37 8.25
CA LEU A 86 -15.15 19.07 9.53
C LEU A 86 -15.60 20.53 9.33
N GLN A 87 -15.05 21.22 8.35
CA GLN A 87 -15.47 22.58 7.98
C GLN A 87 -16.93 22.60 7.52
N GLY A 88 -17.35 21.64 6.69
CA GLY A 88 -18.75 21.51 6.26
C GLY A 88 -19.71 21.24 7.42
N LYS A 89 -19.31 20.40 8.40
CA LYS A 89 -20.09 20.17 9.63
C LYS A 89 -20.22 21.43 10.49
N GLN A 90 -19.17 22.22 10.60
CA GLN A 90 -19.22 23.49 11.34
C GLN A 90 -20.12 24.50 10.63
N ALA A 91 -20.01 24.64 9.30
CA ALA A 91 -20.84 25.52 8.51
C ALA A 91 -22.33 25.15 8.64
N THR A 92 -22.67 23.87 8.45
CA THR A 92 -24.06 23.39 8.60
C THR A 92 -24.61 23.62 10.00
N GLY A 93 -23.82 23.36 11.04
CA GLY A 93 -24.20 23.66 12.43
C GLY A 93 -24.49 25.15 12.66
N SER A 94 -23.65 26.03 12.09
CA SER A 94 -23.87 27.49 12.18
C SER A 94 -25.16 27.96 11.49
N TYR A 95 -25.49 27.38 10.33
CA TYR A 95 -26.74 27.70 9.62
C TYR A 95 -27.98 27.25 10.41
N GLN A 96 -27.95 26.06 11.00
CA GLN A 96 -29.05 25.56 11.84
C GLN A 96 -29.27 26.43 13.07
N GLN A 97 -28.20 26.92 13.69
CA GLN A 97 -28.28 27.80 14.85
C GLN A 97 -28.88 29.18 14.50
N ILE A 98 -28.58 29.71 13.31
CA ILE A 98 -29.18 30.97 12.82
C ILE A 98 -30.67 30.77 12.52
N GLN A 99 -31.05 29.65 11.89
CA GLN A 99 -32.46 29.35 11.57
C GLN A 99 -33.32 29.05 12.81
N GLY A 100 -32.75 28.47 13.87
CA GLY A 100 -33.48 28.19 15.12
C GLY A 100 -33.66 29.39 16.05
N ASN A 101 -32.98 30.51 15.78
CA ASN A 101 -33.04 31.76 16.55
C ASN A 101 -33.84 32.87 15.83
N ALA A 102 -34.50 32.55 14.71
CA ALA A 102 -35.43 33.43 13.98
C ALA A 102 -36.88 33.04 14.28
#